data_AF-A0A8H4JF31-F1
#
_entry.id   AF-A0A8H4JF31-F1
#
_cell.length_a   1.000
_cell.length_b   1.000
_cell.length_c   1.000
_cell.angle_alpha   90.00
_cell.angle_beta   90.00
_cell.angle_gamma   90.00
#
_symmetry.space_group_name_H-M   'P 1'
#
loop_
_entity.id
_entity.type
_entity.pdbx_description
1 polymer ?
#
loop_
_entity_poly.entity_id
_entity_poly.type
_entity_poly.pdbx_seq_one_letter_code
_entity_poly.pdbx_strand_id
1 'polypeptide(L)'
;MKQSGAAFIHGHVYTVNDRQPWAEAFVVSSSGRFGAVGTGQEIQALADEKGLPIHDLDNTFVMPGIHDAHTHLLVASMQKMSEISIGSDSTAATIAENIKKGQASCACAQAHFRGDWLIENFYAGQNFPDGKMDRKYLDDTFPEQPVLVRDISCHNIALNTAALMRIGYRADVEDPPGGQYMRRPDGQLTGELVEAASAEVLASLPQPPLSFVEEALLYGIKMSHKFGITSLQEASANSLYLHALRELDTEGRLDMQVFPHIVHAPESFAQEKAESLHRLIDTAEDFCSQHVDARFVKFWMDGAPIPPHFTQCDIGPDGHPNEEKLLLTFEELLEALTKHDAKGLTCKIHCAGDGSARRALDVLERVRQSNPSGPVHELAHCNAIHQDDINRMAELRITAEMSPAIFHDTNLTSN
;
A
#
# COMPACT_ATOMS: atom_id res chain seq x y z
N MET A 1 27.88 28.40 8.00
CA MET A 1 28.54 28.19 6.70
C MET A 1 27.55 27.42 5.84
N LYS A 2 27.12 27.96 4.68
CA LYS A 2 26.28 27.18 3.76
C LYS A 2 27.11 25.97 3.35
N GLN A 3 26.65 24.75 3.63
CA GLN A 3 27.33 23.54 3.16
C GLN A 3 27.47 23.67 1.62
N SER A 4 28.70 23.69 1.14
CA SER A 4 29.00 23.41 -0.26
C SER A 4 28.61 21.97 -0.55
N GLY A 5 28.30 21.65 -1.81
CA GLY A 5 28.14 20.25 -2.23
C GLY A 5 29.42 19.43 -2.00
N ALA A 6 29.37 18.13 -2.28
CA ALA A 6 30.51 17.23 -2.12
C ALA A 6 30.78 16.43 -3.39
N ALA A 7 32.05 16.12 -3.63
CA ALA A 7 32.49 15.24 -4.71
C ALA A 7 32.73 13.82 -4.16
N PHE A 8 32.30 12.82 -4.93
CA PHE A 8 32.48 11.41 -4.64
C PHE A 8 33.29 10.81 -5.80
N ILE A 9 34.46 10.27 -5.51
CA ILE A 9 35.43 9.77 -6.52
C ILE A 9 35.70 8.29 -6.32
N HIS A 10 36.29 7.66 -7.34
CA HIS A 10 36.62 6.23 -7.35
C HIS A 10 35.43 5.33 -7.02
N GLY A 11 34.28 5.54 -7.65
CA GLY A 11 33.12 4.67 -7.58
C GLY A 11 32.96 3.79 -8.83
N HIS A 12 32.18 2.72 -8.71
CA HIS A 12 31.59 2.02 -9.86
C HIS A 12 30.12 2.42 -9.98
N VAL A 13 29.88 3.55 -10.64
CA VAL A 13 28.58 4.24 -10.60
C VAL A 13 27.73 3.83 -11.79
N TYR A 14 26.67 3.07 -11.55
CA TYR A 14 25.64 2.77 -12.53
C TYR A 14 24.62 3.92 -12.57
N THR A 15 24.41 4.52 -13.73
CA THR A 15 23.63 5.76 -13.86
C THR A 15 22.22 5.55 -14.42
N VAL A 16 21.94 4.38 -14.98
CA VAL A 16 20.70 4.09 -15.75
C VAL A 16 20.51 5.04 -16.95
N ASN A 17 21.57 5.73 -17.39
CA ASN A 17 21.55 6.58 -18.58
C ASN A 17 22.12 5.80 -19.77
N ASP A 18 21.32 5.50 -20.78
CA ASP A 18 21.75 4.76 -21.97
C ASP A 18 22.96 5.37 -22.69
N ARG A 19 23.16 6.69 -22.58
CA ARG A 19 24.31 7.39 -23.20
C ARG A 19 25.58 7.36 -22.36
N GLN A 20 25.45 7.13 -21.05
CA GLN A 20 26.57 7.04 -20.12
C GLN A 20 26.24 6.06 -18.99
N PRO A 21 26.11 4.74 -19.27
CA PRO A 21 25.58 3.80 -18.28
C PRO A 21 26.46 3.65 -17.03
N TRP A 22 27.76 3.92 -17.20
CA TRP A 22 28.77 3.83 -16.15
C TRP A 22 29.51 5.17 -16.00
N ALA A 23 29.83 5.50 -14.75
CA ALA A 23 30.70 6.61 -14.38
C ALA A 23 31.62 6.19 -13.22
N GLU A 24 32.65 6.99 -12.97
CA GLU A 24 33.64 6.74 -11.93
C GLU A 24 33.48 7.69 -10.73
N ALA A 25 32.78 8.81 -10.92
CA ALA A 25 32.66 9.85 -9.92
C ALA A 25 31.45 10.76 -10.16
N PHE A 26 31.02 11.49 -9.12
CA PHE A 26 29.95 12.48 -9.22
C PHE A 26 30.05 13.58 -8.16
N VAL A 27 29.35 14.69 -8.39
CA VAL A 27 29.16 15.77 -7.41
C VAL A 27 27.70 15.82 -7.00
N VAL A 28 27.45 15.90 -5.69
CA VAL A 28 26.13 16.14 -5.11
C VAL A 28 26.08 17.55 -4.52
N SER A 29 25.08 18.34 -4.88
CA SER A 29 24.85 19.66 -4.29
C SER A 29 24.43 19.55 -2.82
N SER A 30 24.48 20.65 -2.07
CA SER A 30 23.92 20.68 -0.72
C SER A 30 22.40 20.51 -0.65
N SER A 31 21.71 20.59 -1.79
CA SER A 31 20.30 20.25 -1.93
C SER A 31 20.07 18.80 -2.36
N GLY A 32 21.10 17.95 -2.36
CA GLY A 32 20.97 16.52 -2.67
C GLY A 32 20.81 16.20 -4.16
N ARG A 33 21.13 17.13 -5.07
CA ARG A 33 21.01 16.93 -6.52
C ARG A 33 22.36 16.63 -7.14
N PHE A 34 22.39 15.70 -8.10
CA PHE A 34 23.58 15.48 -8.93
C PHE A 34 23.89 16.72 -9.76
N GLY A 35 25.13 17.22 -9.64
CA GLY A 35 25.62 18.38 -10.38
C GLY A 35 26.53 18.03 -11.56
N ALA A 36 27.37 17.01 -11.40
CA ALA A 36 28.24 16.46 -12.45
C ALA A 36 28.41 14.96 -12.21
N VAL A 37 28.51 14.18 -13.29
CA VAL A 37 28.71 12.71 -13.27
C VAL A 37 29.67 12.37 -14.41
N GLY A 38 30.78 11.70 -14.12
CA GLY A 38 31.85 11.56 -15.10
C GLY A 38 32.99 10.65 -14.66
N THR A 39 34.16 10.89 -15.25
CA THR A 39 35.41 10.21 -14.88
C THR A 39 35.93 10.73 -13.54
N GLY A 40 36.79 9.95 -12.87
CA GLY A 40 37.45 10.37 -11.64
C GLY A 40 38.26 11.66 -11.84
N GLN A 41 38.93 11.79 -12.98
CA GLN A 41 39.76 12.95 -13.30
C GLN A 41 38.94 14.24 -13.46
N GLU A 42 37.80 14.19 -14.17
CA GLU A 42 36.93 15.36 -14.37
C GLU A 42 36.34 15.86 -13.06
N ILE A 43 35.87 14.94 -12.22
CA ILE A 43 35.25 15.29 -10.94
C ILE A 43 36.28 15.75 -9.92
N GLN A 44 37.49 15.16 -9.91
CA GLN A 44 38.62 15.62 -9.10
C GLN A 44 38.99 17.06 -9.46
N ALA A 45 39.17 17.36 -10.75
CA ALA A 45 39.50 18.72 -11.21
C ALA A 45 38.40 19.73 -10.83
N LEU A 46 37.13 19.35 -10.96
CA LEU A 46 36.00 20.19 -10.56
C LEU A 46 35.96 20.43 -9.03
N ALA A 47 36.26 19.39 -8.25
CA ALA A 47 36.34 19.49 -6.80
C ALA A 47 37.47 20.42 -6.36
N ASP A 48 38.64 20.32 -6.99
CA ASP A 48 39.80 21.18 -6.72
C ASP A 48 39.51 22.65 -7.10
N GLU A 49 38.94 22.89 -8.27
CA GLU A 49 38.56 24.23 -8.74
C GLU A 49 37.58 24.92 -7.78
N LYS A 50 36.59 24.17 -7.30
CA LYS A 50 35.50 24.70 -6.47
C LYS A 50 35.73 24.56 -4.95
N GLY A 51 36.82 23.92 -4.54
CA GLY A 51 37.08 23.60 -3.14
C GLY A 51 35.99 22.73 -2.50
N LEU A 52 35.49 21.72 -3.22
CA LEU A 52 34.50 20.78 -2.70
C LEU A 52 35.18 19.76 -1.76
N PRO A 53 34.53 19.37 -0.65
CA PRO A 53 34.91 18.16 0.08
C PRO A 53 34.90 16.95 -0.86
N ILE A 54 35.93 16.11 -0.75
CA ILE A 54 36.09 14.91 -1.56
C ILE A 54 35.91 13.68 -0.67
N HIS A 55 35.08 12.76 -1.12
CA HIS A 55 34.87 11.45 -0.53
C HIS A 55 35.35 10.39 -1.51
N ASP A 56 36.29 9.56 -1.07
CA ASP A 56 36.70 8.37 -1.81
C ASP A 56 35.68 7.25 -1.56
N LEU A 57 35.21 6.61 -2.62
CA LEU A 57 34.28 5.48 -2.56
C LEU A 57 34.99 4.13 -2.56
N ASP A 58 36.32 4.08 -2.61
CA ASP A 58 37.12 2.85 -2.54
C ASP A 58 36.72 1.80 -3.59
N ASN A 59 36.33 2.24 -4.79
CA ASN A 59 35.78 1.44 -5.88
C ASN A 59 34.49 0.69 -5.50
N THR A 60 33.70 1.24 -4.58
CA THR A 60 32.39 0.67 -4.22
C THR A 60 31.37 0.89 -5.34
N PHE A 61 30.49 -0.09 -5.52
CA PHE A 61 29.37 0.01 -6.44
C PHE A 61 28.33 1.02 -5.95
N VAL A 62 27.90 1.90 -6.86
CA VAL A 62 26.86 2.90 -6.61
C VAL A 62 25.76 2.71 -7.66
N MET A 63 24.51 2.70 -7.21
CA MET A 63 23.33 2.67 -8.06
C MET A 63 22.30 3.69 -7.57
N PRO A 64 21.30 4.06 -8.39
CA PRO A 64 20.17 4.83 -7.90
C PRO A 64 19.49 4.10 -6.74
N GLY A 65 19.00 4.87 -5.77
CA GLY A 65 18.16 4.32 -4.71
C GLY A 65 16.91 3.68 -5.28
N ILE A 66 16.43 2.64 -4.61
CA ILE A 66 15.27 1.87 -5.08
C ILE A 66 14.00 2.71 -4.88
N HIS A 67 13.15 2.70 -5.91
CA HIS A 67 11.80 3.24 -5.84
C HIS A 67 10.82 2.09 -5.67
N ASP A 68 10.08 2.08 -4.58
CA ASP A 68 9.01 1.11 -4.36
C ASP A 68 7.69 1.66 -4.91
N ALA A 69 7.21 1.08 -6.02
CA ALA A 69 6.06 1.59 -6.76
C ALA A 69 4.70 1.26 -6.11
N HIS A 70 4.65 0.45 -5.05
CA HIS A 70 3.39 0.24 -4.32
C HIS A 70 3.66 -0.24 -2.91
N THR A 71 3.35 0.61 -1.93
CA THR A 71 3.47 0.29 -0.52
C THR A 71 2.25 0.72 0.28
N HIS A 72 2.12 0.17 1.49
CA HIS A 72 1.23 0.65 2.53
C HIS A 72 2.07 0.96 3.78
N LEU A 73 2.96 1.94 3.67
CA LEU A 73 4.04 2.20 4.63
C LEU A 73 3.51 2.43 6.05
N LEU A 74 2.46 3.25 6.17
CA LEU A 74 1.88 3.56 7.48
C LEU A 74 1.21 2.33 8.09
N VAL A 75 0.39 1.62 7.31
CA VAL A 75 -0.31 0.41 7.77
C VAL A 75 0.71 -0.63 8.24
N ALA A 76 1.70 -0.96 7.41
CA ALA A 76 2.75 -1.93 7.74
C ALA A 76 3.53 -1.53 9.00
N SER A 77 3.82 -0.24 9.18
CA SER A 77 4.57 0.25 10.34
C SER A 77 3.74 0.24 11.62
N MET A 78 2.47 0.67 11.56
CA MET A 78 1.54 0.58 12.69
C MET A 78 1.32 -0.88 13.10
N GLN A 79 1.11 -1.77 12.12
CA GLN A 79 1.02 -3.21 12.34
C GLN A 79 2.25 -3.72 13.09
N LYS A 80 3.45 -3.36 12.62
CA LYS A 80 4.70 -3.80 13.23
C LYS A 80 4.92 -3.27 14.65
N MET A 81 4.41 -2.08 14.97
CA MET A 81 4.65 -1.41 16.26
C MET A 81 3.54 -1.64 17.30
N SER A 82 2.32 -1.90 16.87
CA SER A 82 1.13 -1.93 17.73
C SER A 82 0.35 -3.25 17.71
N GLU A 83 0.60 -4.14 16.74
CA GLU A 83 -0.13 -5.40 16.62
C GLU A 83 0.71 -6.61 17.05
N ILE A 84 0.05 -7.67 17.51
CA ILE A 84 0.70 -8.88 18.00
C ILE A 84 1.00 -9.79 16.81
N SER A 85 2.27 -10.19 16.67
CA SER A 85 2.69 -11.16 15.66
C SER A 85 2.39 -12.58 16.14
N ILE A 86 1.36 -13.22 15.56
CA ILE A 86 0.98 -14.61 15.85
C ILE A 86 1.61 -15.62 14.88
N GLY A 87 2.13 -15.15 13.74
CA GLY A 87 2.73 -15.97 12.68
C GLY A 87 1.70 -16.50 11.69
N SER A 88 1.99 -16.37 10.38
CA SER A 88 1.11 -16.79 9.28
C SER A 88 0.87 -18.30 9.21
N ASP A 89 1.72 -19.08 9.88
CA ASP A 89 1.60 -20.53 10.09
C ASP A 89 0.65 -20.92 11.24
N SER A 90 -0.02 -19.94 11.86
CA SER A 90 -1.04 -20.19 12.88
C SER A 90 -2.17 -21.06 12.33
N THR A 91 -2.65 -21.97 13.17
CA THR A 91 -3.72 -22.93 12.88
C THR A 91 -4.85 -22.79 13.90
N ALA A 92 -5.96 -23.50 13.68
CA ALA A 92 -7.04 -23.64 14.65
C ALA A 92 -6.57 -24.09 16.07
N ALA A 93 -5.48 -24.87 16.16
CA ALA A 93 -4.96 -25.36 17.43
C ALA A 93 -3.98 -24.39 18.12
N THR A 94 -3.32 -23.52 17.36
CA THR A 94 -2.19 -22.71 17.85
C THR A 94 -2.51 -21.22 17.98
N ILE A 95 -3.52 -20.71 17.26
CA ILE A 95 -3.81 -19.28 17.18
C ILE A 95 -3.97 -18.62 18.56
N ALA A 96 -4.80 -19.18 19.45
CA ALA A 96 -5.03 -18.61 20.78
C ALA A 96 -3.79 -18.62 21.68
N GLU A 97 -2.96 -19.66 21.59
CA GLU A 97 -1.71 -19.74 22.34
C GLU A 97 -0.67 -18.74 21.81
N ASN A 98 -0.60 -18.58 20.48
CA ASN A 98 0.29 -17.62 19.84
C ASN A 98 -0.07 -16.18 20.22
N ILE A 99 -1.37 -15.84 20.30
CA ILE A 99 -1.83 -14.54 20.81
C ILE A 99 -1.32 -14.32 22.24
N LYS A 100 -1.52 -15.29 23.14
CA LYS A 100 -1.03 -15.20 24.53
C LYS A 100 0.49 -15.01 24.64
N LYS A 101 1.26 -15.76 23.85
CA LYS A 101 2.73 -15.63 23.80
C LYS A 101 3.13 -14.24 23.30
N GLY A 102 2.46 -13.76 22.26
CA GLY A 102 2.70 -12.45 21.68
C GLY A 102 2.43 -11.32 22.67
N GLN A 103 1.31 -11.35 23.39
CA GLN A 103 1.00 -10.41 24.48
C GLN A 103 2.10 -10.33 25.55
N ALA A 104 2.64 -11.47 25.97
CA ALA A 104 3.66 -11.53 27.02
C ALA A 104 5.03 -10.98 26.58
N SER A 105 5.28 -10.87 25.27
CA SER A 105 6.60 -10.59 24.70
C SER A 105 6.95 -9.10 24.50
N CYS A 106 6.10 -8.17 24.93
CA CYS A 106 6.22 -6.72 24.63
C CYS A 106 6.33 -6.38 23.13
N ALA A 107 6.04 -7.33 22.22
CA ALA A 107 6.16 -7.13 20.78
C ALA A 107 5.30 -5.96 20.26
N CYS A 108 4.27 -5.60 21.01
CA CYS A 108 3.34 -4.50 20.74
C CYS A 108 3.46 -3.41 21.82
N ALA A 109 4.65 -2.82 22.00
CA ALA A 109 4.89 -1.77 23.01
C ALA A 109 3.86 -0.62 22.94
N GLN A 110 3.23 -0.44 21.77
CA GLN A 110 2.25 0.60 21.48
C GLN A 110 0.81 0.05 21.29
N ALA A 111 0.52 -1.20 21.68
CA ALA A 111 -0.83 -1.79 21.60
C ALA A 111 -1.89 -0.98 22.35
N HIS A 112 -1.50 -0.26 23.40
CA HIS A 112 -2.42 0.55 24.21
C HIS A 112 -3.12 1.66 23.39
N PHE A 113 -2.59 2.06 22.23
CA PHE A 113 -3.29 2.99 21.32
C PHE A 113 -4.53 2.39 20.67
N ARG A 114 -4.71 1.07 20.75
CA ARG A 114 -5.90 0.34 20.29
C ARG A 114 -6.87 0.02 21.44
N GLY A 115 -6.65 0.62 22.61
CA GLY A 115 -7.51 0.46 23.78
C GLY A 115 -7.44 -0.96 24.35
N ASP A 116 -8.60 -1.56 24.58
CA ASP A 116 -8.76 -2.94 25.03
C ASP A 116 -8.89 -3.93 23.86
N TRP A 117 -8.63 -3.53 22.62
CA TRP A 117 -8.60 -4.49 21.51
C TRP A 117 -7.27 -5.23 21.48
N LEU A 118 -7.34 -6.55 21.32
CA LEU A 118 -6.23 -7.33 20.82
C LEU A 118 -6.30 -7.33 19.30
N ILE A 119 -5.24 -6.84 18.66
CA ILE A 119 -5.13 -6.76 17.21
C ILE A 119 -3.89 -7.53 16.79
N GLU A 120 -4.06 -8.48 15.88
CA GLU A 120 -3.04 -9.47 15.54
C GLU A 120 -2.83 -9.68 14.04
N ASN A 121 -1.59 -10.03 13.67
CA ASN A 121 -1.17 -10.39 12.31
C ASN A 121 -0.43 -11.73 12.31
N PHE A 122 -0.53 -12.61 11.32
CA PHE A 122 -1.57 -12.79 10.30
C PHE A 122 -2.02 -14.25 10.44
N TYR A 123 -3.25 -14.58 10.07
CA TYR A 123 -3.64 -15.98 9.87
C TYR A 123 -3.82 -16.27 8.37
N ALA A 124 -3.52 -17.49 7.94
CA ALA A 124 -3.86 -17.95 6.59
C ALA A 124 -5.05 -18.91 6.66
N GLY A 125 -6.16 -18.59 5.98
CA GLY A 125 -7.40 -19.36 6.04
C GLY A 125 -7.20 -20.85 5.73
N GLN A 126 -6.31 -21.16 4.78
CA GLN A 126 -5.94 -22.54 4.40
C GLN A 126 -5.38 -23.40 5.56
N ASN A 127 -4.88 -22.79 6.63
CA ASN A 127 -4.38 -23.49 7.81
C ASN A 127 -5.50 -23.89 8.79
N PHE A 128 -6.75 -23.56 8.47
CA PHE A 128 -7.93 -23.88 9.26
C PHE A 128 -8.75 -24.98 8.58
N PRO A 129 -9.53 -25.79 9.35
CA PRO A 129 -10.36 -26.84 8.79
C PRO A 129 -11.27 -26.32 7.66
N ASP A 130 -11.21 -26.98 6.50
CA ASP A 130 -11.93 -26.61 5.27
C ASP A 130 -11.67 -25.18 4.77
N GLY A 131 -10.55 -24.57 5.17
CA GLY A 131 -10.20 -23.20 4.81
C GLY A 131 -10.99 -22.14 5.59
N LYS A 132 -11.71 -22.51 6.66
CA LYS A 132 -12.69 -21.65 7.33
C LYS A 132 -12.24 -21.22 8.71
N MET A 133 -12.05 -19.91 8.89
CA MET A 133 -11.80 -19.34 10.21
C MET A 133 -13.11 -19.27 11.01
N ASP A 134 -13.01 -19.50 12.32
CA ASP A 134 -14.17 -19.49 13.22
C ASP A 134 -13.78 -18.96 14.60
N ARG A 135 -14.57 -18.01 15.12
CA ARG A 135 -14.43 -17.36 16.43
C ARG A 135 -14.33 -18.33 17.60
N LYS A 136 -14.84 -19.56 17.46
CA LYS A 136 -14.71 -20.61 18.50
C LYS A 136 -13.25 -20.90 18.84
N TYR A 137 -12.31 -20.66 17.92
CA TYR A 137 -10.88 -20.84 18.18
C TYR A 137 -10.31 -19.74 19.11
N LEU A 138 -11.06 -18.66 19.33
CA LEU A 138 -10.68 -17.51 20.16
C LEU A 138 -11.55 -17.38 21.42
N ASP A 139 -12.84 -17.71 21.33
CA ASP A 139 -13.86 -17.44 22.36
C ASP A 139 -13.52 -18.03 23.74
N ASP A 140 -13.08 -19.28 23.81
CA ASP A 140 -12.75 -19.93 25.10
C ASP A 140 -11.54 -19.28 25.79
N THR A 141 -10.62 -18.74 24.99
CA THR A 141 -9.39 -18.13 25.50
C THR A 141 -9.56 -16.65 25.84
N PHE A 142 -10.40 -15.96 25.06
CA PHE A 142 -10.66 -14.52 25.16
C PHE A 142 -12.17 -14.25 25.26
N PRO A 143 -12.84 -14.67 26.35
CA PRO A 143 -14.31 -14.61 26.43
C PRO A 143 -14.85 -13.18 26.57
N GLU A 144 -14.08 -12.28 27.19
CA GLU A 144 -14.50 -10.89 27.46
C GLU A 144 -13.66 -9.86 26.68
N GLN A 145 -12.49 -10.26 26.17
CA GLN A 145 -11.56 -9.38 25.48
C GLN A 145 -11.89 -9.33 23.98
N PRO A 146 -12.14 -8.17 23.37
CA PRO A 146 -12.29 -8.05 21.92
C PRO A 146 -11.01 -8.44 21.18
N VAL A 147 -11.11 -9.38 20.23
CA VAL A 147 -9.99 -9.86 19.40
C VAL A 147 -10.28 -9.58 17.93
N LEU A 148 -9.29 -9.08 17.21
CA LEU A 148 -9.30 -8.87 15.76
C LEU A 148 -8.00 -9.39 15.14
N VAL A 149 -8.11 -10.51 14.42
CA VAL A 149 -6.98 -11.10 13.70
C VAL A 149 -7.10 -10.77 12.21
N ARG A 150 -6.07 -10.18 11.61
CA ARG A 150 -6.01 -9.97 10.15
C ARG A 150 -5.62 -11.23 9.41
N ASP A 151 -6.20 -11.42 8.24
CA ASP A 151 -5.74 -12.47 7.33
C ASP A 151 -4.47 -12.04 6.57
N ILE A 152 -3.78 -13.00 5.94
CA ILE A 152 -2.56 -12.75 5.17
C ILE A 152 -2.76 -11.81 3.97
N SER A 153 -3.99 -11.71 3.43
CA SER A 153 -4.26 -10.78 2.34
C SER A 153 -4.35 -9.33 2.82
N CYS A 154 -4.66 -9.12 4.11
CA CYS A 154 -5.07 -7.85 4.71
C CYS A 154 -6.45 -7.35 4.23
N HIS A 155 -7.18 -8.11 3.40
CA HIS A 155 -8.54 -7.79 2.96
C HIS A 155 -9.61 -8.31 3.94
N ASN A 156 -9.25 -9.30 4.78
CA ASN A 156 -10.21 -9.98 5.65
C ASN A 156 -9.77 -9.90 7.11
N ILE A 157 -10.75 -9.98 8.01
CA ILE A 157 -10.51 -10.01 9.46
C ILE A 157 -11.33 -11.11 10.11
N ALA A 158 -10.83 -11.63 11.23
CA ALA A 158 -11.54 -12.56 12.09
C ALA A 158 -11.74 -11.96 13.47
N LEU A 159 -12.99 -11.97 13.94
CA LEU A 159 -13.43 -11.43 15.21
C LEU A 159 -13.88 -12.54 16.15
N ASN A 160 -13.60 -12.39 17.44
CA ASN A 160 -14.24 -13.22 18.46
C ASN A 160 -15.65 -12.72 18.83
N THR A 161 -16.34 -13.44 19.70
CA THR A 161 -17.69 -13.09 20.18
C THR A 161 -17.71 -11.74 20.90
N ALA A 162 -16.71 -11.45 21.75
CA ALA A 162 -16.62 -10.17 22.44
C ALA A 162 -16.50 -8.99 21.47
N ALA A 163 -15.68 -9.13 20.43
CA ALA A 163 -15.53 -8.14 19.37
C ALA A 163 -16.83 -7.93 18.58
N LEU A 164 -17.51 -9.00 18.15
CA LEU A 164 -18.80 -8.90 17.44
C LEU A 164 -19.86 -8.18 18.27
N MET A 165 -19.94 -8.46 19.57
CA MET A 165 -20.87 -7.76 20.48
C MET A 165 -20.48 -6.28 20.65
N ARG A 166 -19.18 -5.97 20.70
CA ARG A 166 -18.65 -4.62 20.87
C ARG A 166 -19.04 -3.69 19.72
N ILE A 167 -18.98 -4.21 18.50
CA ILE A 167 -19.36 -3.51 17.27
C ILE A 167 -20.85 -3.67 16.93
N GLY A 168 -21.61 -4.42 17.73
CA GLY A 168 -23.06 -4.50 17.65
C GLY A 168 -23.59 -5.44 16.55
N TYR A 169 -22.75 -6.28 15.96
CA TYR A 169 -23.20 -7.23 14.93
C TYR A 169 -24.03 -8.35 15.52
N ARG A 170 -25.06 -8.70 14.76
CA ARG A 170 -26.04 -9.74 15.07
C ARG A 170 -26.09 -10.73 13.91
N ALA A 171 -26.66 -11.91 14.15
CA ALA A 171 -26.72 -12.97 13.14
C ALA A 171 -27.49 -12.58 11.86
N ASP A 172 -28.41 -11.62 11.98
CA ASP A 172 -29.29 -11.10 10.92
C ASP A 172 -28.74 -9.88 10.18
N VAL A 173 -27.47 -9.50 10.42
CA VAL A 173 -26.80 -8.46 9.60
C VAL A 173 -26.85 -8.87 8.12
N GLU A 174 -27.07 -7.94 7.19
CA GLU A 174 -27.05 -8.21 5.75
C GLU A 174 -25.65 -7.97 5.19
N ASP A 175 -25.21 -8.77 4.22
CA ASP A 175 -23.89 -8.60 3.61
C ASP A 175 -23.83 -7.27 2.82
N PRO A 176 -22.77 -6.46 2.98
CA PRO A 176 -22.64 -5.21 2.25
C PRO A 176 -22.24 -5.48 0.78
N PRO A 177 -22.48 -4.54 -0.14
CA PRO A 177 -21.93 -4.62 -1.49
C PRO A 177 -20.41 -4.85 -1.45
N GLY A 178 -19.93 -5.86 -2.18
CA GLY A 178 -18.51 -6.20 -2.24
C GLY A 178 -17.92 -6.78 -0.95
N GLY A 179 -18.73 -7.26 0.00
CA GLY A 179 -18.25 -7.90 1.22
C GLY A 179 -19.18 -8.99 1.73
N GLN A 180 -18.69 -9.84 2.61
CA GLN A 180 -19.47 -10.95 3.16
C GLN A 180 -19.21 -11.14 4.65
N TYR A 181 -20.28 -11.35 5.42
CA TYR A 181 -20.18 -11.80 6.80
C TYR A 181 -20.27 -13.33 6.82
N MET A 182 -19.18 -14.03 7.15
CA MET A 182 -19.18 -15.48 7.05
C MET A 182 -20.10 -16.10 8.12
N ARG A 183 -20.98 -17.01 7.67
CA ARG A 183 -21.98 -17.68 8.52
C ARG A 183 -21.79 -19.19 8.54
N ARG A 184 -22.04 -19.78 9.69
CA ARG A 184 -22.18 -21.24 9.88
C ARG A 184 -23.51 -21.71 9.26
N PRO A 185 -23.69 -23.04 9.05
CA PRO A 185 -24.95 -23.60 8.54
C PRO A 185 -26.19 -23.28 9.39
N ASP A 186 -26.01 -22.98 10.68
CA ASP A 186 -27.09 -22.58 11.59
C ASP A 186 -27.42 -21.08 11.54
N GLY A 187 -26.78 -20.33 10.64
CA GLY A 187 -26.97 -18.88 10.45
C GLY A 187 -26.15 -18.01 11.39
N GLN A 188 -25.42 -18.56 12.36
CA GLN A 188 -24.57 -17.76 13.25
C GLN A 188 -23.32 -17.28 12.53
N LEU A 189 -22.88 -16.04 12.84
CA LEU A 189 -21.59 -15.53 12.36
C LEU A 189 -20.44 -16.41 12.85
N THR A 190 -19.53 -16.76 11.93
CA THR A 190 -18.24 -17.36 12.26
C THR A 190 -17.30 -16.32 12.86
N GLY A 191 -17.55 -15.03 12.61
CA GLY A 191 -16.66 -13.92 13.00
C GLY A 191 -15.65 -13.54 11.92
N GLU A 192 -15.53 -14.30 10.85
CA GLU A 192 -14.75 -13.91 9.67
C GLU A 192 -15.55 -12.93 8.81
N LEU A 193 -14.95 -11.79 8.47
CA LEU A 193 -15.51 -10.74 7.64
C LEU A 193 -14.63 -10.54 6.42
N VAL A 194 -15.24 -10.60 5.24
CA VAL A 194 -14.55 -10.64 3.95
C VAL A 194 -14.73 -9.32 3.21
N GLU A 195 -13.64 -8.75 2.70
CA GLU A 195 -13.60 -7.51 1.91
C GLU A 195 -14.32 -6.34 2.62
N ALA A 196 -15.32 -5.73 1.97
CA ALA A 196 -16.02 -4.55 2.47
C ALA A 196 -16.71 -4.75 3.83
N ALA A 197 -16.98 -6.01 4.22
CA ALA A 197 -17.55 -6.34 5.52
C ALA A 197 -16.63 -5.98 6.70
N SER A 198 -15.33 -5.83 6.47
CA SER A 198 -14.35 -5.42 7.49
C SER A 198 -14.36 -3.91 7.78
N ALA A 199 -14.91 -3.10 6.86
CA ALA A 199 -14.72 -1.65 6.84
C ALA A 199 -15.21 -0.96 8.12
N GLU A 200 -16.44 -1.26 8.56
CA GLU A 200 -17.04 -0.61 9.74
C GLU A 200 -16.27 -0.96 11.02
N VAL A 201 -15.83 -2.22 11.15
CA VAL A 201 -15.02 -2.67 12.29
C VAL A 201 -13.73 -1.88 12.34
N LEU A 202 -13.00 -1.80 11.21
CA LEU A 202 -11.76 -1.05 11.13
C LEU A 202 -11.94 0.44 11.42
N ALA A 203 -13.03 1.04 10.95
CA ALA A 203 -13.38 2.43 11.25
C ALA A 203 -13.75 2.66 12.72
N SER A 204 -14.26 1.64 13.42
CA SER A 204 -14.65 1.70 14.83
C SER A 204 -13.47 1.56 15.81
N LEU A 205 -12.31 1.10 15.33
CA LEU A 205 -11.13 0.94 16.16
C LEU A 205 -10.63 2.32 16.66
N PRO A 206 -10.07 2.39 17.88
CA PRO A 206 -9.45 3.61 18.36
C PRO A 206 -8.39 4.13 17.37
N GLN A 207 -8.54 5.40 17.00
CA GLN A 207 -7.61 6.09 16.12
C GLN A 207 -6.36 6.50 16.91
N PRO A 208 -5.16 6.18 16.41
CA PRO A 208 -3.94 6.58 17.11
C PRO A 208 -3.76 8.10 17.09
N PRO A 209 -3.06 8.67 18.08
CA PRO A 209 -2.66 10.08 18.03
C PRO A 209 -1.67 10.32 16.89
N LEU A 210 -1.66 11.54 16.35
CA LEU A 210 -0.78 11.96 15.25
C LEU A 210 0.70 11.69 15.54
N SER A 211 1.15 11.91 16.79
CA SER A 211 2.53 11.64 17.20
C SER A 211 2.93 10.17 17.03
N PHE A 212 2.02 9.23 17.23
CA PHE A 212 2.29 7.81 16.98
C PHE A 212 2.35 7.51 15.47
N VAL A 213 1.51 8.18 14.67
CA VAL A 213 1.53 8.07 13.21
C VAL A 213 2.88 8.54 12.66
N GLU A 214 3.41 9.66 13.15
CA GLU A 214 4.77 10.12 12.82
C GLU A 214 5.85 9.09 13.19
N GLU A 215 5.81 8.55 14.41
CA GLU A 215 6.75 7.52 14.85
C GLU A 215 6.68 6.26 13.98
N ALA A 216 5.47 5.85 13.58
CA ALA A 216 5.26 4.73 12.66
C ALA A 216 5.85 5.02 11.28
N LEU A 217 5.61 6.20 10.70
CA LEU A 217 6.22 6.58 9.42
C LEU A 217 7.74 6.55 9.49
N LEU A 218 8.34 7.12 10.53
CA LEU A 218 9.79 7.12 10.72
C LEU A 218 10.35 5.70 10.91
N TYR A 219 9.61 4.82 11.59
CA TYR A 219 9.97 3.40 11.68
C TYR A 219 10.01 2.76 10.29
N GLY A 220 8.95 2.95 9.50
CA GLY A 220 8.83 2.43 8.14
C GLY A 220 9.94 2.94 7.22
N ILE A 221 10.15 4.25 7.18
CA ILE A 221 11.20 4.90 6.38
C ILE A 221 12.58 4.34 6.75
N LYS A 222 12.88 4.24 8.04
CA LYS A 222 14.13 3.64 8.52
C LYS A 222 14.27 2.18 8.10
N MET A 223 13.17 1.42 8.05
CA MET A 223 13.19 0.04 7.55
C MET A 223 13.50 0.01 6.06
N SER A 224 12.80 0.82 5.27
CA SER A 224 13.00 0.95 3.82
C SER A 224 14.44 1.32 3.47
N HIS A 225 15.05 2.27 4.19
CA HIS A 225 16.45 2.65 4.00
C HIS A 225 17.45 1.50 4.23
N LYS A 226 17.15 0.54 5.12
CA LYS A 226 18.02 -0.65 5.30
C LYS A 226 18.08 -1.54 4.07
N PHE A 227 17.07 -1.46 3.19
CA PHE A 227 17.00 -2.21 1.94
C PHE A 227 17.33 -1.33 0.72
N GLY A 228 17.80 -0.09 0.93
CA GLY A 228 18.15 0.82 -0.16
C GLY A 228 16.96 1.48 -0.85
N ILE A 229 15.75 1.38 -0.29
CA ILE A 229 14.55 2.06 -0.80
C ILE A 229 14.59 3.51 -0.32
N THR A 230 14.69 4.46 -1.24
CA THR A 230 14.81 5.90 -0.95
C THR A 230 13.58 6.70 -1.40
N SER A 231 12.64 6.05 -2.08
CA SER A 231 11.38 6.64 -2.49
C SER A 231 10.29 5.59 -2.61
N LEU A 232 9.03 5.98 -2.41
CA LEU A 232 7.90 5.07 -2.55
C LEU A 232 6.61 5.75 -2.99
N GLN A 233 5.70 4.95 -3.52
CA GLN A 233 4.30 5.30 -3.68
C GLN A 233 3.50 4.68 -2.53
N GLU A 234 2.81 5.52 -1.75
CA GLU A 234 1.84 5.06 -0.75
C GLU A 234 0.50 4.87 -1.44
N ALA A 235 0.01 3.64 -1.47
CA ALA A 235 -1.14 3.24 -2.27
C ALA A 235 -2.50 3.44 -1.57
N SER A 236 -2.55 3.92 -0.32
CA SER A 236 -3.80 4.25 0.38
C SER A 236 -3.63 5.42 1.35
N ALA A 237 -3.28 6.58 0.82
CA ALA A 237 -3.14 7.79 1.61
C ALA A 237 -4.50 8.40 1.99
N ASN A 238 -4.53 9.01 3.18
CA ASN A 238 -5.67 9.72 3.74
C ASN A 238 -5.20 11.01 4.42
N SER A 239 -6.11 11.77 5.05
CA SER A 239 -5.79 13.04 5.70
C SER A 239 -4.75 12.88 6.82
N LEU A 240 -4.89 11.85 7.65
CA LEU A 240 -3.99 11.56 8.77
C LEU A 240 -2.55 11.32 8.27
N TYR A 241 -2.39 10.55 7.20
CA TYR A 241 -1.10 10.29 6.56
C TYR A 241 -0.44 11.57 6.03
N LEU A 242 -1.20 12.38 5.28
CA LEU A 242 -0.68 13.62 4.69
C LEU A 242 -0.32 14.67 5.75
N HIS A 243 -1.11 14.77 6.83
CA HIS A 243 -0.79 15.66 7.95
C HIS A 243 0.51 15.25 8.65
N ALA A 244 0.71 13.95 8.92
CA ALA A 244 1.93 13.46 9.53
C ALA A 244 3.16 13.69 8.64
N LEU A 245 3.06 13.44 7.33
CA LEU A 245 4.15 13.75 6.40
C LEU A 245 4.49 15.24 6.38
N ARG A 246 3.48 16.11 6.37
CA ARG A 246 3.69 17.56 6.36
C ARG A 246 4.40 18.04 7.63
N GLU A 247 4.04 17.51 8.79
CA GLU A 247 4.72 17.83 10.06
C GLU A 247 6.17 17.33 10.04
N LEU A 248 6.40 16.07 9.66
CA LEU A 248 7.75 15.51 9.55
C LEU A 248 8.63 16.30 8.58
N ASP A 249 8.11 16.72 7.43
CA ASP A 249 8.89 17.48 6.46
C ASP A 249 9.15 18.92 6.92
N THR A 250 8.15 19.58 7.53
CA THR A 250 8.31 20.92 8.12
C THR A 250 9.37 20.93 9.23
N GLU A 251 9.47 19.84 9.99
CA GLU A 251 10.47 19.64 11.03
C GLU A 251 11.84 19.19 10.50
N GLY A 252 11.97 18.92 9.19
CA GLY A 252 13.20 18.39 8.58
C GLY A 252 13.55 16.97 9.00
N ARG A 253 12.55 16.18 9.40
CA ARG A 253 12.67 14.78 9.83
C ARG A 253 12.30 13.78 8.73
N LEU A 254 11.69 14.23 7.63
CA LEU A 254 11.36 13.38 6.48
C LEU A 254 12.57 13.28 5.52
N ASP A 255 13.15 12.10 5.42
CA ASP A 255 14.33 11.80 4.58
C ASP A 255 14.04 10.80 3.45
N MET A 256 12.77 10.70 3.02
CA MET A 256 12.30 9.84 1.94
C MET A 256 11.40 10.60 0.98
N GLN A 257 11.50 10.31 -0.32
CA GLN A 257 10.58 10.85 -1.33
C GLN A 257 9.29 10.01 -1.37
N VAL A 258 8.14 10.64 -1.14
CA VAL A 258 6.85 9.97 -0.96
C VAL A 258 5.84 10.50 -1.96
N PHE A 259 5.17 9.57 -2.66
CA PHE A 259 4.11 9.85 -3.63
C PHE A 259 2.78 9.29 -3.11
N PRO A 260 2.08 10.00 -2.21
CA PRO A 260 0.84 9.52 -1.61
C PRO A 260 -0.32 9.53 -2.60
N HIS A 261 -0.89 8.35 -2.84
CA HIS A 261 -2.09 8.17 -3.63
C HIS A 261 -3.31 8.27 -2.72
N ILE A 262 -4.03 9.39 -2.80
CA ILE A 262 -5.22 9.62 -1.99
C ILE A 262 -6.37 8.76 -2.53
N VAL A 263 -7.02 7.98 -1.67
CA VAL A 263 -8.11 7.09 -2.09
C VAL A 263 -9.31 7.91 -2.55
N HIS A 264 -9.80 7.66 -3.78
CA HIS A 264 -11.05 8.22 -4.26
C HIS A 264 -12.24 7.31 -3.94
N ALA A 265 -12.10 6.02 -4.25
CA ALA A 265 -13.12 5.02 -4.01
C ALA A 265 -12.58 3.56 -4.05
N PRO A 266 -13.22 2.64 -3.31
CA PRO A 266 -14.15 2.92 -2.22
C PRO A 266 -13.40 3.45 -1.00
N GLU A 267 -14.06 4.28 -0.21
CA GLU A 267 -13.43 5.05 0.87
C GLU A 267 -12.99 4.21 2.08
N SER A 268 -13.55 3.00 2.21
CA SER A 268 -13.23 2.04 3.26
C SER A 268 -11.73 1.70 3.32
N PHE A 269 -11.04 1.65 2.18
CA PHE A 269 -9.60 1.38 2.10
C PHE A 269 -8.73 2.51 2.66
N ALA A 270 -9.29 3.71 2.87
CA ALA A 270 -8.60 4.82 3.53
C ALA A 270 -9.09 5.07 4.98
N GLN A 271 -10.12 4.34 5.44
CA GLN A 271 -10.75 4.55 6.75
C GLN A 271 -11.19 6.02 6.98
N GLU A 272 -11.57 6.70 5.90
CA GLU A 272 -11.97 8.10 5.90
C GLU A 272 -13.19 8.24 4.99
N LYS A 273 -14.10 9.18 5.29
CA LYS A 273 -15.31 9.36 4.46
C LYS A 273 -14.97 9.89 3.07
N ALA A 274 -15.69 9.41 2.06
CA ALA A 274 -15.53 9.83 0.66
C ALA A 274 -15.49 11.36 0.47
N GLU A 275 -16.42 12.10 1.09
CA GLU A 275 -16.46 13.57 1.00
C GLU A 275 -15.18 14.24 1.52
N SER A 276 -14.58 13.67 2.56
CA SER A 276 -13.32 14.19 3.12
C SER A 276 -12.15 13.90 2.18
N LEU A 277 -12.07 12.67 1.67
CA LEU A 277 -11.06 12.26 0.69
C LEU A 277 -11.15 13.05 -0.61
N HIS A 278 -12.36 13.31 -1.12
CA HIS A 278 -12.56 14.07 -2.35
C HIS A 278 -12.14 15.53 -2.19
N ARG A 279 -12.42 16.14 -1.03
CA ARG A 279 -11.88 17.48 -0.70
C ARG A 279 -10.35 17.46 -0.58
N LEU A 280 -9.80 16.42 0.03
CA LEU A 280 -8.35 16.24 0.16
C LEU A 280 -7.67 16.12 -1.21
N ILE A 281 -8.25 15.37 -2.15
CA ILE A 281 -7.79 15.29 -3.55
C ILE A 281 -7.89 16.68 -4.22
N ASP A 282 -8.99 17.40 -4.01
CA ASP A 282 -9.18 18.73 -4.61
C ASP A 282 -8.16 19.77 -4.09
N THR A 283 -7.57 19.55 -2.90
CA THR A 283 -6.52 20.41 -2.30
C THR A 283 -5.16 19.71 -2.18
N ALA A 284 -4.90 18.66 -2.96
CA ALA A 284 -3.68 17.85 -2.79
C ALA A 284 -2.38 18.64 -3.00
N GLU A 285 -2.42 19.69 -3.83
CA GLU A 285 -1.27 20.58 -4.06
C GLU A 285 -0.78 21.27 -2.78
N ASP A 286 -1.68 21.54 -1.82
CA ASP A 286 -1.34 22.17 -0.53
C ASP A 286 -0.49 21.26 0.38
N PHE A 287 -0.41 19.97 0.06
CA PHE A 287 0.42 18.98 0.77
C PHE A 287 1.71 18.63 0.03
N CYS A 288 1.96 19.22 -1.14
CA CYS A 288 3.21 19.02 -1.86
C CYS A 288 4.36 19.80 -1.21
N SER A 289 5.55 19.20 -1.20
CA SER A 289 6.73 19.73 -0.53
C SER A 289 8.02 19.27 -1.23
N GLN A 290 9.18 19.41 -0.57
CA GLN A 290 10.44 18.91 -1.11
C GLN A 290 10.45 17.37 -1.23
N HIS A 291 9.79 16.70 -0.30
CA HIS A 291 9.82 15.23 -0.17
C HIS A 291 8.48 14.58 -0.51
N VAL A 292 7.40 15.36 -0.68
CA VAL A 292 6.05 14.83 -0.90
C VAL A 292 5.48 15.38 -2.19
N ASP A 293 4.97 14.49 -3.05
CA ASP A 293 4.13 14.87 -4.18
C ASP A 293 2.77 14.16 -4.08
N ALA A 294 1.77 14.88 -3.59
CA ALA A 294 0.44 14.34 -3.30
C ALA A 294 -0.51 14.33 -4.51
N ARG A 295 -0.03 14.63 -5.73
CA ARG A 295 -0.86 14.71 -6.94
C ARG A 295 -1.20 13.35 -7.55
N PHE A 296 -1.49 12.38 -6.69
CA PHE A 296 -1.79 11.00 -7.05
C PHE A 296 -3.10 10.55 -6.40
N VAL A 297 -3.88 9.75 -7.12
CA VAL A 297 -5.20 9.28 -6.70
C VAL A 297 -5.27 7.76 -6.81
N LYS A 298 -5.84 7.08 -5.80
CA LYS A 298 -6.04 5.63 -5.80
C LYS A 298 -7.51 5.27 -6.06
N PHE A 299 -7.73 4.25 -6.87
CA PHE A 299 -9.00 3.54 -7.05
C PHE A 299 -8.83 2.05 -6.77
N TRP A 300 -9.89 1.39 -6.32
CA TRP A 300 -9.99 -0.06 -6.27
C TRP A 300 -11.12 -0.58 -7.14
N MET A 301 -10.82 -1.55 -8.01
CA MET A 301 -11.80 -2.14 -8.92
C MET A 301 -12.32 -3.49 -8.46
N ASP A 302 -11.56 -4.26 -7.68
CA ASP A 302 -11.91 -5.61 -7.23
C ASP A 302 -11.20 -5.99 -5.91
N GLY A 303 -11.39 -7.24 -5.47
CA GLY A 303 -10.76 -7.79 -4.26
C GLY A 303 -9.37 -8.39 -4.50
N ALA A 304 -9.06 -9.49 -3.82
CA ALA A 304 -7.76 -10.16 -3.82
C ALA A 304 -7.79 -11.53 -4.52
N PRO A 305 -6.70 -11.91 -5.24
CA PRO A 305 -6.55 -13.22 -5.87
C PRO A 305 -5.94 -14.24 -4.89
N ILE A 306 -6.43 -14.27 -3.65
CA ILE A 306 -5.83 -15.04 -2.55
C ILE A 306 -6.85 -16.06 -2.00
N PRO A 307 -6.44 -17.33 -1.77
CA PRO A 307 -7.29 -18.32 -1.13
C PRO A 307 -7.75 -17.90 0.27
N PRO A 308 -8.94 -18.33 0.72
CA PRO A 308 -9.88 -19.20 0.01
C PRO A 308 -10.93 -18.45 -0.83
N HIS A 309 -10.97 -17.11 -0.75
CA HIS A 309 -12.13 -16.33 -1.19
C HIS A 309 -12.09 -15.93 -2.67
N PHE A 310 -10.91 -15.65 -3.23
CA PHE A 310 -10.73 -15.29 -4.66
C PHE A 310 -11.76 -14.26 -5.15
N THR A 311 -11.71 -13.08 -4.52
CA THR A 311 -12.67 -11.97 -4.69
C THR A 311 -12.31 -11.06 -5.87
N GLN A 312 -11.20 -11.32 -6.55
CA GLN A 312 -10.82 -10.60 -7.76
C GLN A 312 -11.83 -10.80 -8.91
N CYS A 313 -11.94 -9.80 -9.79
CA CYS A 313 -12.83 -9.82 -10.94
C CYS A 313 -12.12 -10.37 -12.17
N ASP A 314 -12.48 -11.59 -12.57
CA ASP A 314 -11.95 -12.23 -13.78
C ASP A 314 -12.90 -12.04 -14.97
N ILE A 315 -12.40 -12.27 -16.18
CA ILE A 315 -13.19 -12.34 -17.41
C ILE A 315 -14.03 -13.63 -17.42
N GLY A 316 -15.34 -13.45 -17.60
CA GLY A 316 -16.30 -14.54 -17.70
C GLY A 316 -16.23 -15.29 -19.05
N PRO A 317 -16.95 -16.44 -19.17
CA PRO A 317 -17.00 -17.23 -20.39
C PRO A 317 -17.57 -16.50 -21.62
N ASP A 318 -18.30 -15.40 -21.41
CA ASP A 318 -18.83 -14.52 -22.44
C ASP A 318 -17.82 -13.46 -22.91
N GLY A 319 -16.62 -13.43 -22.33
CA GLY A 319 -15.55 -12.49 -22.67
C GLY A 319 -15.64 -11.15 -21.94
N HIS A 320 -16.59 -10.99 -21.01
CA HIS A 320 -16.82 -9.75 -20.26
C HIS A 320 -16.42 -9.86 -18.79
N PRO A 321 -16.03 -8.76 -18.14
CA PRO A 321 -15.79 -8.74 -16.68
C PRO A 321 -17.03 -9.17 -15.89
N ASN A 322 -16.85 -9.89 -14.79
CA ASN A 322 -17.92 -10.16 -13.85
C ASN A 322 -18.32 -8.90 -13.07
N GLU A 323 -19.44 -8.28 -13.46
CA GLU A 323 -19.96 -7.04 -12.84
C GLU A 323 -20.20 -7.16 -11.33
N GLU A 324 -20.54 -8.33 -10.81
CA GLU A 324 -20.82 -8.52 -9.37
C GLU A 324 -19.56 -8.41 -8.50
N LYS A 325 -18.38 -8.57 -9.11
CA LYS A 325 -17.08 -8.46 -8.44
C LYS A 325 -16.39 -7.11 -8.66
N LEU A 326 -17.00 -6.21 -9.44
CA LEU A 326 -16.46 -4.88 -9.64
C LEU A 326 -16.98 -3.93 -8.57
N LEU A 327 -16.06 -3.20 -7.94
CA LEU A 327 -16.37 -2.23 -6.89
C LEU A 327 -16.84 -0.88 -7.44
N LEU A 328 -16.56 -0.62 -8.71
CA LEU A 328 -16.93 0.62 -9.42
C LEU A 328 -17.53 0.28 -10.78
N THR A 329 -18.63 0.95 -11.11
CA THR A 329 -19.21 0.90 -12.45
C THR A 329 -18.33 1.62 -13.47
N PHE A 330 -18.59 1.37 -14.75
CA PHE A 330 -17.89 2.07 -15.84
C PHE A 330 -18.09 3.59 -15.72
N GLU A 331 -19.31 4.03 -15.45
CA GLU A 331 -19.70 5.43 -15.37
C GLU A 331 -19.06 6.15 -14.18
N GLU A 332 -19.05 5.53 -12.99
CA GLU A 332 -18.40 6.08 -11.80
C GLU A 332 -16.89 6.27 -12.02
N LEU A 333 -16.23 5.25 -12.56
CA LEU A 333 -14.80 5.32 -12.85
C LEU A 333 -14.51 6.36 -13.94
N LEU A 334 -15.33 6.41 -15.01
CA LEU A 334 -15.14 7.36 -16.10
C LEU A 334 -15.29 8.81 -15.64
N GLU A 335 -16.32 9.12 -14.84
CA GLU A 335 -16.52 10.46 -14.31
C GLU A 335 -15.31 10.89 -13.46
N ALA A 336 -14.89 10.03 -12.53
CA ALA A 336 -13.80 10.33 -11.62
C ALA A 336 -12.44 10.45 -12.34
N LEU A 337 -12.10 9.50 -13.21
CA LEU A 337 -10.84 9.55 -13.98
C LEU A 337 -10.80 10.76 -14.91
N THR A 338 -11.90 11.09 -15.59
CA THR A 338 -11.96 12.29 -16.45
C THR A 338 -11.71 13.56 -15.63
N LYS A 339 -12.31 13.66 -14.42
CA LYS A 339 -12.11 14.81 -13.52
C LYS A 339 -10.63 14.94 -13.10
N HIS A 340 -10.00 13.86 -12.68
CA HIS A 340 -8.63 13.89 -12.14
C HIS A 340 -7.57 14.03 -13.23
N ASP A 341 -7.76 13.36 -14.37
CA ASP A 341 -6.91 13.47 -15.55
C ASP A 341 -6.88 14.90 -16.10
N ALA A 342 -8.04 15.58 -16.14
CA ALA A 342 -8.13 17.00 -16.54
C ALA A 342 -7.40 17.95 -15.58
N LYS A 343 -7.19 17.55 -14.32
CA LYS A 343 -6.38 18.27 -13.33
C LYS A 343 -4.89 17.92 -13.41
N GLY A 344 -4.51 16.98 -14.27
CA GLY A 344 -3.14 16.49 -14.38
C GLY A 344 -2.71 15.56 -13.24
N LEU A 345 -3.66 15.01 -12.47
CA LEU A 345 -3.36 14.06 -11.40
C LEU A 345 -3.14 12.66 -11.97
N THR A 346 -2.20 11.91 -11.41
CA THR A 346 -1.97 10.51 -11.79
C THR A 346 -2.89 9.59 -10.99
N CYS A 347 -3.73 8.81 -11.68
CA CYS A 347 -4.56 7.78 -11.06
C CYS A 347 -3.88 6.41 -11.11
N LYS A 348 -3.78 5.75 -9.96
CA LYS A 348 -3.42 4.33 -9.81
C LYS A 348 -4.70 3.53 -9.54
N ILE A 349 -4.94 2.50 -10.32
CA ILE A 349 -6.17 1.70 -10.27
C ILE A 349 -5.79 0.27 -9.89
N HIS A 350 -6.26 -0.20 -8.73
CA HIS A 350 -6.08 -1.60 -8.31
C HIS A 350 -6.90 -2.53 -9.19
N CYS A 351 -6.23 -3.50 -9.81
CA CYS A 351 -6.81 -4.55 -10.63
C CYS A 351 -6.09 -5.87 -10.35
N ALA A 352 -6.69 -6.74 -9.53
CA ALA A 352 -6.13 -8.05 -9.25
C ALA A 352 -6.51 -9.12 -10.28
N GLY A 353 -7.71 -9.04 -10.84
CA GLY A 353 -8.21 -9.91 -11.89
C GLY A 353 -8.09 -9.30 -13.28
N ASP A 354 -8.14 -10.14 -14.31
CA ASP A 354 -8.07 -9.69 -15.70
C ASP A 354 -9.34 -8.96 -16.16
N GLY A 355 -10.48 -9.21 -15.51
CA GLY A 355 -11.75 -8.51 -15.74
C GLY A 355 -11.73 -7.07 -15.24
N SER A 356 -11.19 -6.82 -14.03
CA SER A 356 -11.03 -5.45 -13.51
C SER A 356 -10.01 -4.65 -14.32
N ALA A 357 -8.92 -5.28 -14.77
CA ALA A 357 -7.97 -4.68 -15.70
C ALA A 357 -8.62 -4.26 -17.02
N ARG A 358 -9.43 -5.15 -17.63
CA ARG A 358 -10.17 -4.84 -18.86
C ARG A 358 -11.13 -3.67 -18.67
N ARG A 359 -11.92 -3.67 -17.59
CA ARG A 359 -12.84 -2.55 -17.26
C ARG A 359 -12.09 -1.22 -17.16
N ALA A 360 -10.96 -1.20 -16.45
CA ALA A 360 -10.15 0.00 -16.29
C ALA A 360 -9.62 0.51 -17.65
N LEU A 361 -9.14 -0.40 -18.51
CA LEU A 361 -8.66 -0.05 -19.86
C LEU A 361 -9.77 0.49 -20.77
N ASP A 362 -10.98 -0.07 -20.71
CA ASP A 362 -12.15 0.43 -21.46
C ASP A 362 -12.48 1.88 -21.08
N VAL A 363 -12.41 2.21 -19.78
CA VAL A 363 -12.63 3.57 -19.30
C VAL A 363 -11.48 4.49 -19.71
N LEU A 364 -10.23 4.05 -19.52
CA LEU A 364 -9.03 4.83 -19.87
C LEU A 364 -8.95 5.16 -21.36
N GLU A 365 -9.44 4.28 -22.23
CA GLU A 365 -9.60 4.55 -23.65
C GLU A 365 -10.53 5.74 -23.90
N ARG A 366 -11.66 5.81 -23.20
CA ARG A 366 -12.57 6.96 -23.28
C ARG A 366 -11.94 8.23 -22.74
N VAL A 367 -11.20 8.14 -21.63
CA VAL A 367 -10.45 9.29 -21.07
C VAL A 367 -9.45 9.81 -22.10
N ARG A 368 -8.66 8.94 -22.73
CA ARG A 368 -7.65 9.30 -23.74
C ARG A 368 -8.25 9.87 -25.03
N GLN A 369 -9.47 9.50 -25.41
CA GLN A 369 -10.19 10.15 -26.51
C GLN A 369 -10.44 11.65 -26.23
N SER A 370 -10.69 12.00 -24.96
CA SER A 370 -10.93 13.38 -24.53
C SER A 370 -9.64 14.15 -24.18
N ASN A 371 -8.62 13.45 -23.66
CA ASN A 371 -7.32 14.02 -23.30
C ASN A 371 -6.17 13.09 -23.71
N PRO A 372 -5.74 13.10 -25.00
CA PRO A 372 -4.70 12.20 -25.51
C PRO A 372 -3.32 12.41 -24.85
N SER A 373 -3.06 13.63 -24.40
CA SER A 373 -1.78 14.04 -23.81
C SER A 373 -1.83 14.09 -22.27
N GLY A 374 -2.86 13.50 -21.66
CA GLY A 374 -3.02 13.46 -20.21
C GLY A 374 -1.86 12.77 -19.47
N PRO A 375 -1.91 12.80 -18.13
CA PRO A 375 -0.95 12.11 -17.25
C PRO A 375 -0.83 10.62 -17.58
N VAL A 376 0.29 10.02 -17.20
CA VAL A 376 0.50 8.57 -17.29
C VAL A 376 -0.21 7.95 -16.08
N HIS A 377 -1.26 7.19 -16.32
CA HIS A 377 -1.99 6.46 -15.29
C HIS A 377 -1.37 5.08 -15.04
N GLU A 378 -1.72 4.48 -13.92
CA GLU A 378 -1.10 3.25 -13.45
C GLU A 378 -2.18 2.18 -13.19
N LEU A 379 -1.92 0.95 -13.64
CA LEU A 379 -2.66 -0.21 -13.16
C LEU A 379 -1.81 -0.92 -12.12
N ALA A 380 -2.38 -1.13 -10.93
CA ALA A 380 -1.69 -1.77 -9.82
C ALA A 380 -1.79 -3.29 -9.91
N HIS A 381 -0.80 -3.97 -9.35
CA HIS A 381 -0.60 -5.41 -9.28
C HIS A 381 -0.35 -6.11 -10.61
N CYS A 382 -1.21 -5.90 -11.61
CA CYS A 382 -1.09 -6.49 -12.96
C CYS A 382 -0.71 -7.98 -12.95
N ASN A 383 -1.14 -8.74 -11.95
CA ASN A 383 -0.79 -10.16 -11.79
C ASN A 383 -1.58 -11.04 -12.78
N ALA A 384 -2.77 -10.58 -13.20
CA ALA A 384 -3.58 -11.19 -14.23
C ALA A 384 -3.96 -10.13 -15.28
N ILE A 385 -3.45 -10.30 -16.50
CA ILE A 385 -3.81 -9.45 -17.65
C ILE A 385 -4.11 -10.37 -18.83
N HIS A 386 -5.27 -10.19 -19.45
CA HIS A 386 -5.63 -10.94 -20.64
C HIS A 386 -4.74 -10.56 -21.82
N GLN A 387 -4.38 -11.52 -22.66
CA GLN A 387 -3.43 -11.32 -23.76
C GLN A 387 -3.81 -10.16 -24.69
N ASP A 388 -5.10 -10.04 -25.01
CA ASP A 388 -5.64 -8.96 -25.86
C ASP A 388 -5.48 -7.55 -25.25
N ASP A 389 -5.32 -7.45 -23.94
CA ASP A 389 -5.23 -6.18 -23.21
C ASP A 389 -3.78 -5.68 -23.05
N ILE A 390 -2.78 -6.53 -23.32
CA ILE A 390 -1.35 -6.17 -23.16
C ILE A 390 -0.97 -5.00 -24.08
N ASN A 391 -1.36 -5.04 -25.34
CA ASN A 391 -1.04 -3.97 -26.30
C ASN A 391 -1.81 -2.68 -25.98
N ARG A 392 -3.04 -2.80 -25.44
CA ARG A 392 -3.86 -1.65 -25.06
C ARG A 392 -3.17 -0.79 -23.99
N MET A 393 -2.47 -1.41 -23.03
CA MET A 393 -1.71 -0.66 -22.02
C MET A 393 -0.66 0.27 -22.64
N ALA A 394 0.08 -0.21 -23.65
CA ALA A 394 1.09 0.60 -24.34
C ALA A 394 0.44 1.75 -25.14
N GLU A 395 -0.64 1.45 -25.88
CA GLU A 395 -1.40 2.44 -26.67
C GLU A 395 -1.98 3.55 -25.78
N LEU A 396 -2.46 3.19 -24.60
CA LEU A 396 -3.05 4.10 -23.62
C LEU A 396 -2.02 4.79 -22.71
N ARG A 397 -0.73 4.47 -22.86
CA ARG A 397 0.40 4.97 -22.05
C ARG A 397 0.19 4.68 -20.56
N ILE A 398 -0.08 3.43 -20.24
CA ILE A 398 -0.30 2.95 -18.87
C ILE A 398 0.99 2.37 -18.31
N THR A 399 1.33 2.77 -17.08
CA THR A 399 2.34 2.08 -16.27
C THR A 399 1.72 0.84 -15.66
N ALA A 400 2.26 -0.33 -15.99
CA ALA A 400 1.94 -1.56 -15.26
C ALA A 400 2.81 -1.61 -13.99
N GLU A 401 2.19 -1.45 -12.83
CA GLU A 401 2.82 -1.73 -11.55
C GLU A 401 2.59 -3.21 -11.21
N MET A 402 3.65 -3.87 -10.77
CA MET A 402 3.62 -5.29 -10.44
C MET A 402 4.14 -5.48 -9.01
N SER A 403 3.52 -6.43 -8.30
CA SER A 403 3.92 -6.81 -6.94
C SER A 403 4.48 -8.24 -6.87
N PRO A 404 5.67 -8.54 -7.47
CA PRO A 404 6.25 -9.88 -7.54
C PRO A 404 6.31 -10.64 -6.21
N ALA A 405 6.71 -9.97 -5.13
CA ALA A 405 6.87 -10.63 -3.84
C ALA A 405 5.55 -11.15 -3.24
N ILE A 406 4.40 -10.62 -3.68
CA ILE A 406 3.07 -11.01 -3.19
C ILE A 406 2.44 -12.02 -4.15
N PHE A 407 2.42 -11.72 -5.44
CA PHE A 407 1.63 -12.49 -6.42
C PHE A 407 2.46 -13.43 -7.31
N HIS A 408 3.79 -13.37 -7.25
CA HIS A 408 4.66 -14.26 -8.02
C HIS A 408 5.47 -15.22 -7.12
N ASP A 409 5.25 -15.22 -5.80
CA ASP A 409 5.70 -16.30 -4.91
C ASP A 409 4.73 -17.48 -5.00
N THR A 410 5.28 -18.65 -5.32
CA THR A 410 4.54 -19.83 -5.73
C THR A 410 3.72 -20.45 -4.59
N ASN A 411 4.04 -20.24 -3.32
CA ASN A 411 3.32 -20.91 -2.22
C ASN A 411 2.00 -20.24 -1.81
N LEU A 412 1.79 -18.97 -2.20
CA LEU A 412 0.56 -18.20 -1.88
C LEU A 412 -0.44 -18.17 -3.06
N THR A 413 0.02 -18.53 -4.25
CA THR A 413 -0.72 -18.42 -5.52
C THR A 413 -0.79 -19.72 -6.32
N SER A 414 -0.12 -20.80 -5.87
CA SER A 414 -0.27 -22.12 -6.48
C SER A 414 -1.61 -22.75 -6.09
N ASN A 415 -2.50 -22.86 -7.07
CA ASN A 415 -3.59 -23.84 -7.05
C ASN A 415 -3.07 -25.27 -7.01
#